data_AF-A0A3E0LXC6-F1
#
_entry.id   AF-A0A3E0LXC6-F1
#
_cell.length_a   1.000
_cell.length_b   1.000
_cell.length_c   1.000
_cell.angle_alpha   90.00
_cell.angle_beta   90.00
_cell.angle_gamma   90.00
#
_symmetry.space_group_name_H-M   'P 1'
#
loop_
_entity.id
_entity.type
_entity.pdbx_description
1 polymer ?
#
loop_
_entity_poly.entity_id
_entity_poly.type
_entity_poly.pdbx_seq_one_letter_code
_entity_poly.pdbx_strand_id
1 'polypeptide(L)'
;MDSFWLDYAGEIAFRTGEHLFLTGIAMAMGSLIGIPLGILISRQAILAQPIIAIVNTLQTIPSLALFGFLISVPFLGGIGKIPAIVALTLYTLLPIVLNTYLGIKKVDPELKLAGLSLGMTDGQILRYIELPLARATILAGVRIATVIAIGVATIAAAIGGGGLGVFIFRGIATVNNQLILAGAIPAAFLALVADWSLGRLEKTFSPSQRPKKPSKWQWGLGLIGLALLSFLLTQIFHSSPGTVVIGSKNFTEQVILGEILAQEIEKETNLRVDRQFNLGGTLICHEAVKAGKIDGYVEYSGTAFTGILQEKPLNDARLVFEKLQEIYPEKFNLEVFPSLGFENTFAIVIRGETASQYNLKTLSQAAKYTPNWQAGFGYEFLEREDGYKGLAKTYGLTFARPPKVMDLGLMYRALAEKQVDLVAGNSTDGLIPVLDLVILEDDQRYFPPYEAVPIFNRDSLQKYPQLRQVLAKLTGKITSTAMQKLNYQVDGRNRKVEEVVKEFLVSLS
;
A
#
# COMPACT_ATOMS: atom_id res chain seq x y z
N MET A 1 20.18 -14.65 -10.99
CA MET A 1 18.79 -14.92 -10.55
C MET A 1 18.75 -15.56 -9.18
N ASP A 2 19.77 -16.31 -8.76
CA ASP A 2 19.72 -17.13 -7.55
C ASP A 2 19.83 -16.35 -6.22
N SER A 3 20.39 -15.13 -6.20
CA SER A 3 20.49 -14.35 -4.95
C SER A 3 19.18 -13.67 -4.56
N PHE A 4 18.43 -13.08 -5.50
CA PHE A 4 17.23 -12.27 -5.21
C PHE A 4 16.19 -12.99 -4.33
N TRP A 5 15.90 -14.26 -4.64
CA TRP A 5 14.90 -15.01 -3.88
C TRP A 5 15.39 -15.37 -2.47
N LEU A 6 16.68 -15.64 -2.30
CA LEU A 6 17.29 -15.88 -0.98
C LEU A 6 17.33 -14.58 -0.15
N ASP A 7 17.65 -13.50 -0.84
CA ASP A 7 17.76 -12.15 -0.35
C ASP A 7 16.45 -11.59 0.21
N TYR A 8 15.33 -11.87 -0.45
CA TYR A 8 13.99 -11.47 -0.02
C TYR A 8 13.21 -12.58 0.69
N ALA A 9 13.78 -13.77 0.87
CA ALA A 9 13.08 -14.92 1.46
C ALA A 9 12.46 -14.62 2.83
N GLY A 10 13.22 -13.92 3.69
CA GLY A 10 12.76 -13.52 5.02
C GLY A 10 11.57 -12.55 4.97
N GLU A 11 11.66 -11.51 4.14
CA GLU A 11 10.58 -10.53 3.97
C GLU A 11 9.36 -11.19 3.31
N ILE A 12 9.54 -12.05 2.29
CA ILE A 12 8.45 -12.81 1.66
C ILE A 12 7.73 -13.70 2.69
N ALA A 13 8.48 -14.41 3.54
CA ALA A 13 7.90 -15.24 4.60
C ALA A 13 7.11 -14.41 5.61
N PHE A 14 7.67 -13.27 6.05
CA PHE A 14 6.99 -12.35 6.96
C PHE A 14 5.71 -11.79 6.35
N ARG A 15 5.78 -11.25 5.12
CA ARG A 15 4.63 -10.70 4.40
C ARG A 15 3.59 -11.77 4.05
N THR A 16 4.01 -13.01 3.82
CA THR A 16 3.10 -14.16 3.70
C THR A 16 2.32 -14.38 4.99
N GLY A 17 2.99 -14.31 6.15
CA GLY A 17 2.35 -14.38 7.46
C GLY A 17 1.32 -13.27 7.68
N GLU A 18 1.66 -12.03 7.33
CA GLU A 18 0.71 -10.91 7.37
C GLU A 18 -0.49 -11.13 6.43
N HIS A 19 -0.24 -11.62 5.21
CA HIS A 19 -1.29 -11.90 4.23
C HIS A 19 -2.29 -12.95 4.74
N LEU A 20 -1.77 -14.02 5.33
CA LEU A 20 -2.57 -15.08 5.96
C LEU A 20 -3.35 -14.56 7.18
N PHE A 21 -2.74 -13.67 7.98
CA PHE A 21 -3.41 -13.05 9.12
C PHE A 21 -4.61 -12.19 8.68
N LEU A 22 -4.41 -11.29 7.72
CA LEU A 22 -5.47 -10.41 7.20
C LEU A 22 -6.63 -11.22 6.61
N THR A 23 -6.31 -12.16 5.73
CA THR A 23 -7.30 -13.00 5.03
C THR A 23 -8.00 -13.96 5.98
N GLY A 24 -7.28 -14.53 6.95
CA GLY A 24 -7.83 -15.43 7.96
C GLY A 24 -8.84 -14.75 8.87
N ILE A 25 -8.53 -13.55 9.39
CA ILE A 25 -9.48 -12.78 10.22
C ILE A 25 -10.68 -12.37 9.39
N ALA A 26 -10.47 -11.85 8.18
CA ALA A 26 -11.56 -11.45 7.30
C ALA A 26 -12.49 -12.62 6.96
N MET A 27 -11.95 -13.82 6.70
CA MET A 27 -12.73 -15.03 6.47
C MET A 27 -13.50 -15.49 7.71
N ALA A 28 -12.91 -15.37 8.90
CA ALA A 28 -13.58 -15.70 10.15
C ALA A 28 -14.77 -14.76 10.41
N MET A 29 -14.56 -13.45 10.28
CA MET A 29 -15.62 -12.44 10.43
C MET A 29 -16.69 -12.60 9.33
N GLY A 30 -16.27 -12.79 8.09
CA GLY A 30 -17.16 -13.00 6.94
C GLY A 30 -18.03 -14.24 7.10
N SER A 31 -17.49 -15.33 7.63
CA SER A 31 -18.25 -16.54 7.92
C SER A 31 -19.19 -16.37 9.11
N LEU A 32 -18.73 -15.70 10.18
CA LEU A 32 -19.52 -15.41 11.38
C LEU A 32 -20.73 -14.52 11.08
N ILE A 33 -20.62 -13.62 10.09
CA ILE A 33 -21.70 -12.74 9.67
C ILE A 33 -22.53 -13.40 8.55
N GLY A 34 -21.85 -13.93 7.53
CA GLY A 34 -22.47 -14.40 6.30
C GLY A 34 -23.29 -15.68 6.45
N ILE A 35 -22.85 -16.63 7.29
CA ILE A 35 -23.60 -17.87 7.51
C ILE A 35 -24.92 -17.57 8.24
N PRO A 36 -24.94 -16.84 9.38
CA PRO A 36 -26.20 -16.45 10.02
C PRO A 36 -27.12 -15.63 9.12
N LEU A 37 -26.58 -14.68 8.34
CA LEU A 37 -27.38 -13.92 7.38
C LEU A 37 -28.00 -14.83 6.31
N GLY A 38 -27.23 -15.78 5.77
CA GLY A 38 -27.71 -16.78 4.81
C GLY A 38 -28.83 -17.66 5.37
N ILE A 39 -28.73 -18.08 6.64
CA ILE A 39 -29.78 -18.82 7.36
C ILE A 39 -31.01 -17.92 7.60
N LEU A 40 -30.81 -16.65 7.95
CA LEU A 40 -31.91 -15.72 8.19
C LEU A 40 -32.76 -15.54 6.93
N ILE A 41 -32.12 -15.31 5.78
CA ILE A 41 -32.83 -15.09 4.51
C ILE A 41 -33.41 -16.36 3.91
N SER A 42 -32.94 -17.56 4.30
CA SER A 42 -33.59 -18.81 3.90
C SER A 42 -34.93 -19.01 4.60
N ARG A 43 -35.11 -18.42 5.79
CA ARG A 43 -36.36 -18.46 6.55
C ARG A 43 -37.29 -17.29 6.24
N GLN A 44 -36.73 -16.10 6.02
CA GLN A 44 -37.50 -14.88 5.76
C GLN A 44 -37.36 -14.47 4.29
N ALA A 45 -38.23 -15.01 3.43
CA ALA A 45 -38.17 -14.77 1.99
C ALA A 45 -38.24 -13.28 1.60
N ILE A 46 -38.91 -12.45 2.40
CA ILE A 46 -39.02 -11.00 2.19
C ILE A 46 -37.66 -10.31 2.33
N LEU A 47 -36.81 -10.77 3.26
CA LEU A 47 -35.48 -10.20 3.48
C LEU A 47 -34.42 -10.69 2.48
N ALA A 48 -34.71 -11.75 1.71
CA ALA A 48 -33.73 -12.35 0.82
C ALA A 48 -33.28 -11.41 -0.29
N GLN A 49 -34.22 -10.75 -0.99
CA GLN A 49 -33.87 -9.82 -2.06
C GLN A 49 -33.09 -8.59 -1.55
N PRO A 50 -33.54 -7.87 -0.50
CA PRO A 50 -32.79 -6.72 0.02
C PRO A 50 -31.38 -7.06 0.52
N ILE A 51 -31.23 -8.14 1.30
CA ILE A 51 -29.92 -8.50 1.86
C ILE A 51 -28.95 -8.95 0.76
N ILE A 52 -29.40 -9.78 -0.19
CA ILE A 52 -28.56 -10.18 -1.33
C ILE A 52 -28.18 -8.95 -2.16
N ALA A 53 -29.11 -8.01 -2.39
CA ALA A 53 -28.82 -6.78 -3.11
C ALA A 53 -27.76 -5.92 -2.40
N ILE A 54 -27.89 -5.73 -1.08
CA ILE A 54 -26.89 -4.97 -0.28
C ILE A 54 -25.52 -5.61 -0.38
N VAL A 55 -25.43 -6.93 -0.14
CA VAL A 55 -24.16 -7.64 -0.14
C VAL A 55 -23.53 -7.67 -1.55
N ASN A 56 -24.36 -7.76 -2.60
CA ASN A 56 -23.91 -7.66 -3.98
C ASN A 56 -23.37 -6.27 -4.32
N THR A 57 -24.06 -5.21 -3.89
CA THR A 57 -23.60 -3.82 -4.05
C THR A 57 -22.25 -3.62 -3.38
N LEU A 58 -22.08 -4.11 -2.14
CA LEU A 58 -20.80 -4.01 -1.41
C LEU A 58 -19.65 -4.68 -2.16
N GLN A 59 -19.86 -5.86 -2.76
CA GLN A 59 -18.83 -6.55 -3.55
C GLN A 59 -18.55 -5.88 -4.90
N THR A 60 -19.51 -5.10 -5.43
CA THR A 60 -19.38 -4.44 -6.73
C THR A 60 -18.57 -3.15 -6.66
N ILE A 61 -18.41 -2.56 -5.47
CA ILE A 61 -17.53 -1.40 -5.27
C ILE A 61 -16.11 -1.81 -5.69
N PRO A 62 -15.38 -1.01 -6.51
CA PRO A 62 -13.98 -1.29 -6.81
C PRO A 62 -13.14 -1.37 -5.52
N SER A 63 -12.32 -2.40 -5.38
CA SER A 63 -11.55 -2.67 -4.16
C SER A 63 -10.70 -1.51 -3.71
N LEU A 64 -9.92 -0.91 -4.61
CA LEU A 64 -9.09 0.24 -4.28
C LEU A 64 -9.92 1.44 -3.78
N ALA A 65 -11.12 1.66 -4.35
CA ALA A 65 -12.02 2.72 -3.92
C ALA A 65 -12.63 2.42 -2.53
N LEU A 66 -13.01 1.17 -2.26
CA LEU A 66 -13.50 0.77 -0.95
C LEU A 66 -12.42 0.94 0.13
N PHE A 67 -11.19 0.49 -0.15
CA PHE A 67 -10.05 0.68 0.75
C PHE A 67 -9.78 2.17 0.99
N GLY A 68 -9.77 2.99 -0.06
CA GLY A 68 -9.60 4.45 0.03
C GLY A 68 -10.67 5.11 0.88
N PHE A 69 -11.94 4.76 0.70
CA PHE A 69 -13.06 5.27 1.49
C PHE A 69 -12.94 4.92 2.98
N LEU A 70 -12.53 3.69 3.29
CA LEU A 70 -12.41 3.23 4.68
C LEU A 70 -11.28 3.92 5.46
N ILE A 71 -10.26 4.47 4.79
CA ILE A 71 -9.24 5.30 5.44
C ILE A 71 -9.86 6.54 6.10
N SER A 72 -10.87 7.13 5.46
CA SER A 72 -11.51 8.36 5.94
C SER A 72 -12.47 8.12 7.11
N VAL A 73 -12.66 6.88 7.55
CA VAL A 73 -13.59 6.52 8.63
C VAL A 73 -12.89 6.63 9.99
N PRO A 74 -13.21 7.63 10.83
CA PRO A 74 -12.38 7.97 12.01
C PRO A 74 -12.29 6.85 13.05
N PHE A 75 -13.38 6.09 13.26
CA PHE A 75 -13.43 5.03 14.27
C PHE A 75 -12.69 3.74 13.86
N LEU A 76 -12.28 3.61 12.60
CA LEU A 76 -11.48 2.48 12.11
C LEU A 76 -9.96 2.70 12.29
N GLY A 77 -9.56 3.88 12.78
CA GLY A 77 -8.17 4.19 13.07
C GLY A 77 -7.34 4.60 11.84
N GLY A 78 -8.00 5.00 10.75
CA GLY A 78 -7.34 5.51 9.55
C GLY A 78 -6.70 4.39 8.73
N ILE A 79 -5.40 4.52 8.45
CA ILE A 79 -4.58 3.63 7.62
C ILE A 79 -4.19 2.37 8.40
N GLY A 80 -4.10 1.22 7.71
CA GLY A 80 -3.52 0.01 8.29
C GLY A 80 -4.36 -1.26 8.16
N LYS A 81 -4.13 -2.22 9.07
CA LYS A 81 -4.72 -3.56 9.02
C LYS A 81 -6.23 -3.59 9.28
N ILE A 82 -6.75 -2.70 10.13
CA ILE A 82 -8.18 -2.66 10.51
C ILE A 82 -9.08 -2.34 9.31
N PRO A 83 -8.93 -1.21 8.59
CA PRO A 83 -9.77 -0.93 7.42
C PRO A 83 -9.59 -2.02 6.35
N ALA A 84 -8.39 -2.61 6.25
CA ALA A 84 -8.15 -3.70 5.32
C ALA A 84 -8.98 -4.96 5.64
N ILE A 85 -9.00 -5.37 6.91
CA ILE A 85 -9.82 -6.51 7.38
C ILE A 85 -11.31 -6.22 7.16
N VAL A 86 -11.77 -4.99 7.41
CA VAL A 86 -13.17 -4.61 7.17
C VAL A 86 -13.52 -4.73 5.70
N ALA A 87 -12.75 -4.14 4.79
CA ALA A 87 -12.97 -4.26 3.35
C ALA A 87 -12.98 -5.73 2.90
N LEU A 88 -11.97 -6.51 3.30
CA LEU A 88 -11.88 -7.93 2.96
C LEU A 88 -13.10 -8.70 3.46
N THR A 89 -13.54 -8.44 4.69
CA THR A 89 -14.76 -9.04 5.26
C THR A 89 -15.96 -8.76 4.36
N LEU A 90 -16.16 -7.51 3.92
CA LEU A 90 -17.26 -7.14 3.03
C LEU A 90 -17.22 -7.90 1.70
N TYR A 91 -16.04 -8.07 1.09
CA TYR A 91 -15.88 -8.85 -0.15
C TYR A 91 -16.20 -10.34 0.01
N THR A 92 -16.04 -10.89 1.22
CA THR A 92 -16.32 -12.30 1.51
C THR A 92 -17.80 -12.58 1.75
N LEU A 93 -18.61 -11.56 2.03
CA LEU A 93 -20.02 -11.75 2.43
C LEU A 93 -20.85 -12.37 1.30
N LEU A 94 -20.72 -11.92 0.04
CA LEU A 94 -21.61 -12.36 -1.03
C LEU A 94 -21.54 -13.87 -1.28
N PRO A 95 -20.36 -14.47 -1.52
CA PRO A 95 -20.31 -15.91 -1.77
C PRO A 95 -20.79 -16.72 -0.57
N ILE A 96 -20.52 -16.28 0.66
CA ILE A 96 -20.90 -16.99 1.89
C ILE A 96 -22.43 -16.93 2.09
N VAL A 97 -23.02 -15.73 2.05
CA VAL A 97 -24.47 -15.52 2.22
C VAL A 97 -25.24 -16.26 1.13
N LEU A 98 -24.84 -16.08 -0.14
CA LEU A 98 -25.54 -16.64 -1.28
C LEU A 98 -25.50 -18.17 -1.28
N ASN A 99 -24.33 -18.78 -1.05
CA ASN A 99 -24.22 -20.23 -1.03
C ASN A 99 -24.87 -20.86 0.22
N THR A 100 -24.90 -20.15 1.36
CA THR A 100 -25.65 -20.61 2.53
C THR A 100 -27.14 -20.61 2.25
N TYR A 101 -27.67 -19.52 1.71
CA TYR A 101 -29.08 -19.41 1.30
C TYR A 101 -29.48 -20.48 0.27
N LEU A 102 -28.71 -20.61 -0.81
CA LEU A 102 -28.98 -21.60 -1.86
C LEU A 102 -28.81 -23.03 -1.35
N GLY A 103 -27.84 -23.28 -0.48
CA GLY A 103 -27.61 -24.59 0.13
C GLY A 103 -28.83 -25.07 0.91
N ILE A 104 -29.37 -24.22 1.79
CA ILE A 104 -30.55 -24.55 2.63
C ILE A 104 -31.80 -24.66 1.75
N LYS A 105 -31.99 -23.74 0.81
CA LYS A 105 -33.17 -23.72 -0.06
C LYS A 105 -33.26 -24.95 -0.98
N LYS A 106 -32.11 -25.49 -1.41
CA LYS A 106 -32.02 -26.69 -2.26
C LYS A 106 -32.26 -28.01 -1.52
N VAL A 107 -32.35 -28.00 -0.19
CA VAL A 107 -32.66 -29.21 0.59
C VAL A 107 -34.06 -29.70 0.23
N ASP A 108 -34.16 -31.00 -0.06
CA ASP A 108 -35.38 -31.68 -0.49
C ASP A 108 -36.56 -31.34 0.44
N PRO A 109 -37.67 -30.77 -0.08
CA PRO A 109 -38.88 -30.53 0.68
C PRO A 109 -39.43 -31.77 1.38
N GLU A 110 -39.29 -32.97 0.80
CA GLU A 110 -39.83 -34.20 1.37
C GLU A 110 -39.14 -34.57 2.69
N LEU A 111 -37.82 -34.36 2.78
CA LEU A 111 -37.06 -34.59 4.01
C LEU A 111 -37.49 -33.61 5.12
N LYS A 112 -37.83 -32.38 4.77
CA LYS A 112 -38.34 -31.38 5.71
C LYS A 112 -39.73 -31.76 6.21
N LEU A 113 -40.62 -32.20 5.32
CA LEU A 113 -41.95 -32.69 5.67
C LEU A 113 -41.88 -33.92 6.58
N ALA A 114 -40.97 -34.87 6.31
CA ALA A 114 -40.75 -36.03 7.17
C ALA A 114 -40.32 -35.62 8.59
N GLY A 115 -39.41 -34.65 8.72
CA GLY A 115 -39.02 -34.08 10.01
C GLY A 115 -40.19 -33.44 10.76
N LEU A 116 -41.02 -32.66 10.06
CA LEU A 116 -42.26 -32.08 10.60
C LEU A 116 -43.23 -33.17 11.09
N SER A 117 -43.42 -34.24 10.31
CA SER A 117 -44.29 -35.37 10.69
C SER A 117 -43.79 -36.13 11.91
N LEU A 118 -42.48 -36.08 12.21
CA LEU A 118 -41.88 -36.61 13.44
C LEU A 118 -41.93 -35.64 14.63
N GLY A 119 -42.59 -34.48 14.48
CA GLY A 119 -42.74 -33.47 15.54
C GLY A 119 -41.51 -32.58 15.72
N MET A 120 -40.61 -32.50 14.74
CA MET A 120 -39.44 -31.62 14.84
C MET A 120 -39.84 -30.15 14.75
N THR A 121 -39.24 -29.31 15.60
CA THR A 121 -39.35 -27.85 15.51
C THR A 121 -38.53 -27.31 14.34
N ASP A 122 -38.82 -26.10 13.90
CA ASP A 122 -38.11 -25.43 12.81
C ASP A 122 -36.59 -25.30 13.07
N GLY A 123 -36.19 -25.08 14.32
CA GLY A 123 -34.79 -25.08 14.74
C GLY A 123 -34.15 -26.47 14.69
N GLN A 124 -34.92 -27.52 15.01
CA GLN A 124 -34.45 -28.91 14.90
C GLN A 124 -34.31 -29.34 13.43
N ILE A 125 -35.25 -28.97 12.56
CA ILE A 125 -35.16 -29.21 11.11
C ILE A 125 -33.90 -28.55 10.54
N LEU A 126 -33.64 -27.29 10.89
CA LEU A 126 -32.41 -26.61 10.47
C LEU A 126 -31.16 -27.32 10.96
N ARG A 127 -31.10 -27.66 12.26
CA ARG A 127 -29.90 -28.24 12.87
C ARG A 127 -29.61 -29.66 12.40
N TYR A 128 -30.64 -30.49 12.20
CA TYR A 128 -30.48 -31.92 11.95
C TYR A 128 -30.72 -32.34 10.49
N ILE A 129 -31.42 -31.53 9.70
CA ILE A 129 -31.71 -31.84 8.29
C ILE A 129 -31.03 -30.82 7.37
N GLU A 130 -31.34 -29.54 7.51
CA GLU A 130 -30.90 -28.55 6.52
C GLU A 130 -29.40 -28.27 6.57
N LEU A 131 -28.83 -27.92 7.72
CA LEU A 131 -27.39 -27.63 7.84
C LEU A 131 -26.52 -28.83 7.46
N PRO A 132 -26.81 -30.07 7.91
CA PRO A 132 -26.03 -31.24 7.49
C PRO A 132 -26.09 -31.54 6.00
N LEU A 133 -27.20 -31.27 5.32
CA LEU A 133 -27.34 -31.48 3.87
C LEU A 133 -26.77 -30.29 3.06
N ALA A 134 -26.88 -29.07 3.58
CA ALA A 134 -26.38 -27.84 2.95
C ALA A 134 -24.88 -27.59 3.16
N ARG A 135 -24.24 -28.28 4.12
CA ARG A 135 -22.84 -28.04 4.52
C ARG A 135 -21.83 -28.02 3.37
N ALA A 136 -22.02 -28.86 2.34
CA ALA A 136 -21.12 -28.89 1.19
C ALA A 136 -21.22 -27.59 0.37
N THR A 137 -22.44 -27.11 0.14
CA THR A 137 -22.70 -25.83 -0.53
C THR A 137 -22.22 -24.65 0.31
N ILE A 138 -22.45 -24.66 1.63
CA ILE A 138 -21.94 -23.62 2.55
C ILE A 138 -20.40 -23.55 2.45
N LEU A 139 -19.72 -24.71 2.50
CA LEU A 139 -18.27 -24.78 2.35
C LEU A 139 -17.79 -24.33 0.96
N ALA A 140 -18.53 -24.61 -0.10
CA ALA A 140 -18.24 -24.06 -1.43
C ALA A 140 -18.29 -22.52 -1.43
N GLY A 141 -19.25 -21.93 -0.71
CA GLY A 141 -19.31 -20.48 -0.49
C GLY A 141 -18.09 -19.92 0.23
N VAL A 142 -17.69 -20.56 1.33
CA VAL A 142 -16.48 -20.21 2.09
C VAL A 142 -15.22 -20.34 1.23
N ARG A 143 -15.14 -21.39 0.41
CA ARG A 143 -14.05 -21.62 -0.54
C ARG A 143 -13.92 -20.50 -1.58
N ILE A 144 -15.02 -20.14 -2.25
CA ILE A 144 -15.05 -19.05 -3.22
C ILE A 144 -14.64 -17.73 -2.55
N ALA A 145 -15.20 -17.43 -1.37
CA ALA A 145 -14.87 -16.24 -0.61
C ALA A 145 -13.39 -16.19 -0.21
N THR A 146 -12.79 -17.33 0.13
CA THR A 146 -11.37 -17.40 0.51
C THR A 146 -10.45 -17.02 -0.64
N VAL A 147 -10.72 -17.54 -1.85
CA VAL A 147 -9.93 -17.21 -3.05
C VAL A 147 -10.04 -15.72 -3.37
N ILE A 148 -11.25 -15.16 -3.29
CA ILE A 148 -11.49 -13.73 -3.48
C ILE A 148 -10.72 -12.91 -2.43
N ALA A 149 -10.81 -13.29 -1.15
CA ALA A 149 -10.14 -12.59 -0.06
C ALA A 149 -8.62 -12.57 -0.25
N ILE A 150 -8.00 -13.71 -0.61
CA ILE A 150 -6.55 -13.79 -0.84
C ILE A 150 -6.12 -12.91 -2.01
N GLY A 151 -6.87 -12.90 -3.10
CA GLY A 151 -6.61 -12.03 -4.25
C GLY A 151 -6.75 -10.55 -3.88
N VAL A 152 -7.90 -10.14 -3.32
CA VAL A 152 -8.17 -8.74 -2.95
C VAL A 152 -7.24 -8.23 -1.86
N ALA A 153 -6.76 -9.09 -0.95
CA ALA A 153 -5.81 -8.70 0.09
C ALA A 153 -4.48 -8.17 -0.46
N THR A 154 -4.12 -8.50 -1.71
CA THR A 154 -2.94 -7.88 -2.36
C THR A 154 -3.10 -6.37 -2.52
N ILE A 155 -4.33 -5.88 -2.64
CA ILE A 155 -4.64 -4.45 -2.79
C ILE A 155 -4.59 -3.72 -1.45
N ALA A 156 -4.75 -4.43 -0.32
CA ALA A 156 -4.71 -3.85 1.01
C ALA A 156 -3.38 -3.15 1.33
N ALA A 157 -2.28 -3.58 0.69
CA ALA A 157 -0.99 -2.92 0.80
C ALA A 157 -1.01 -1.44 0.39
N ALA A 158 -1.88 -1.05 -0.55
CA ALA A 158 -2.03 0.34 -1.00
C ALA A 158 -2.51 1.31 0.10
N ILE A 159 -3.07 0.77 1.18
CA ILE A 159 -3.58 1.54 2.33
C ILE A 159 -2.86 1.17 3.63
N GLY A 160 -1.62 0.67 3.54
CA GLY A 160 -0.84 0.26 4.69
C GLY A 160 -1.32 -1.02 5.38
N GLY A 161 -2.19 -1.82 4.74
CA GLY A 161 -2.66 -3.10 5.27
C GLY A 161 -1.55 -4.15 5.40
N GLY A 162 -0.47 -4.03 4.62
CA GLY A 162 0.65 -4.98 4.59
C GLY A 162 0.40 -6.18 3.68
N GLY A 163 1.02 -7.31 4.01
CA GLY A 163 0.88 -8.55 3.23
C GLY A 163 1.74 -8.59 1.96
N LEU A 164 1.50 -9.60 1.11
CA LEU A 164 2.28 -9.82 -0.12
C LEU A 164 2.07 -8.73 -1.17
N GLY A 165 1.01 -7.93 -1.04
CA GLY A 165 0.77 -6.76 -1.87
C GLY A 165 1.88 -5.71 -1.82
N VAL A 166 2.63 -5.64 -0.72
CA VAL A 166 3.72 -4.66 -0.55
C VAL A 166 4.77 -4.81 -1.66
N PHE A 167 5.10 -6.05 -2.01
CA PHE A 167 6.02 -6.36 -3.11
C PHE A 167 5.45 -5.95 -4.48
N ILE A 168 4.15 -6.16 -4.70
CA ILE A 168 3.49 -5.81 -5.95
C ILE A 168 3.53 -4.29 -6.16
N PHE A 169 3.10 -3.51 -5.17
CA PHE A 169 3.12 -2.05 -5.29
C PHE A 169 4.54 -1.48 -5.33
N ARG A 170 5.49 -2.02 -4.56
CA ARG A 170 6.91 -1.63 -4.64
C ARG A 170 7.48 -1.93 -6.03
N GLY A 171 7.20 -3.10 -6.59
CA GLY A 171 7.65 -3.49 -7.92
C GLY A 171 7.03 -2.66 -9.04
N ILE A 172 5.75 -2.28 -8.92
CA ILE A 172 5.10 -1.35 -9.88
C ILE A 172 5.76 0.02 -9.81
N ALA A 173 5.96 0.57 -8.60
CA ALA A 173 6.56 1.89 -8.41
C ALA A 173 7.99 1.99 -8.93
N THR A 174 8.75 0.89 -8.84
CA THR A 174 10.17 0.80 -9.26
C THR A 174 10.36 0.18 -10.65
N VAL A 175 9.27 -0.16 -11.35
CA VAL A 175 9.31 -0.86 -12.65
C VAL A 175 10.18 -2.13 -12.60
N ASN A 176 10.09 -2.85 -11.47
CA ASN A 176 10.86 -4.05 -11.21
C ASN A 176 9.96 -5.29 -11.23
N ASN A 177 10.05 -6.03 -12.34
CA ASN A 177 9.27 -7.26 -12.54
C ASN A 177 9.57 -8.35 -11.50
N GLN A 178 10.80 -8.43 -10.97
CA GLN A 178 11.16 -9.43 -9.96
C GLN A 178 10.42 -9.17 -8.65
N LEU A 179 10.34 -7.90 -8.22
CA LEU A 179 9.55 -7.50 -7.05
C LEU A 179 8.05 -7.74 -7.26
N ILE A 180 7.51 -7.45 -8.45
CA ILE A 180 6.10 -7.75 -8.76
C ILE A 180 5.83 -9.26 -8.60
N LEU A 181 6.71 -10.10 -9.18
CA LEU A 181 6.59 -11.56 -9.09
C LEU A 181 6.79 -12.10 -7.67
N ALA A 182 7.63 -11.45 -6.85
CA ALA A 182 7.85 -11.80 -5.46
C ALA A 182 6.59 -11.66 -4.59
N GLY A 183 5.68 -10.74 -4.94
CA GLY A 183 4.37 -10.65 -4.31
C GLY A 183 3.31 -11.53 -4.98
N ALA A 184 3.26 -11.50 -6.32
CA ALA A 184 2.20 -12.14 -7.09
C ALA A 184 2.26 -13.68 -7.06
N ILE A 185 3.45 -14.29 -7.19
CA ILE A 185 3.59 -15.75 -7.23
C ILE A 185 3.21 -16.37 -5.88
N PRO A 186 3.73 -15.92 -4.72
CA PRO A 186 3.32 -16.46 -3.45
C PRO A 186 1.82 -16.24 -3.18
N ALA A 187 1.26 -15.08 -3.54
CA ALA A 187 -0.18 -14.82 -3.35
C ALA A 187 -1.06 -15.77 -4.18
N ALA A 188 -0.70 -16.00 -5.45
CA ALA A 188 -1.38 -16.96 -6.31
C ALA A 188 -1.23 -18.40 -5.78
N PHE A 189 -0.03 -18.77 -5.32
CA PHE A 189 0.21 -20.07 -4.70
C PHE A 189 -0.64 -20.28 -3.44
N LEU A 190 -0.73 -19.29 -2.56
CA LEU A 190 -1.61 -19.33 -1.38
C LEU A 190 -3.07 -19.52 -1.78
N ALA A 191 -3.55 -18.80 -2.80
CA ALA A 191 -4.92 -18.94 -3.28
C ALA A 191 -5.20 -20.36 -3.82
N LEU A 192 -4.28 -20.94 -4.59
CA LEU A 192 -4.40 -22.30 -5.12
C LEU A 192 -4.37 -23.36 -4.00
N VAL A 193 -3.46 -23.21 -3.04
CA VAL A 193 -3.37 -24.11 -1.88
C VAL A 193 -4.66 -24.02 -1.04
N ALA A 194 -5.17 -22.82 -0.79
CA ALA A 194 -6.41 -22.61 -0.07
C ALA A 194 -7.62 -23.21 -0.81
N ASP A 195 -7.74 -22.97 -2.12
CA ASP A 195 -8.80 -23.52 -2.94
C ASP A 195 -8.80 -25.06 -2.94
N TRP A 196 -7.62 -25.65 -3.15
CA TRP A 196 -7.45 -27.09 -3.17
C TRP A 196 -7.75 -27.74 -1.81
N SER A 197 -7.28 -27.15 -0.72
CA SER A 197 -7.47 -27.68 0.63
C SER A 197 -8.93 -27.59 1.07
N LEU A 198 -9.60 -26.46 0.82
CA LEU A 198 -11.04 -26.32 1.07
C LEU A 198 -11.87 -27.21 0.14
N GLY A 199 -11.49 -27.36 -1.12
CA GLY A 199 -12.16 -28.28 -2.06
C GLY A 199 -12.04 -29.76 -1.66
N ARG A 200 -10.94 -30.16 -1.01
CA ARG A 200 -10.82 -31.49 -0.39
C ARG A 200 -11.78 -31.67 0.78
N LEU A 201 -11.90 -30.66 1.64
CA LEU A 201 -12.86 -30.68 2.74
C LEU A 201 -14.29 -30.75 2.21
N GLU A 202 -14.66 -29.92 1.23
CA GLU A 202 -15.96 -29.92 0.56
C GLU A 202 -16.39 -31.33 0.10
N LYS A 203 -15.47 -32.07 -0.54
CA LYS A 203 -15.73 -33.46 -0.99
C LYS A 203 -16.00 -34.43 0.16
N THR A 204 -15.34 -34.28 1.30
CA THR A 204 -15.58 -35.13 2.49
C THR A 204 -16.94 -34.89 3.14
N PHE A 205 -17.50 -33.70 2.95
CA PHE A 205 -18.80 -33.31 3.50
C PHE A 205 -19.97 -33.54 2.53
N SER A 206 -19.70 -33.97 1.29
CA SER A 206 -20.74 -34.26 0.31
C SER A 206 -21.60 -35.47 0.73
N PRO A 207 -22.95 -35.40 0.68
CA PRO A 207 -23.86 -36.43 1.21
C PRO A 207 -23.75 -37.82 0.55
N SER A 208 -23.10 -37.93 -0.61
CA SER A 208 -22.98 -39.17 -1.39
C SER A 208 -22.02 -40.21 -0.78
N GLN A 209 -21.26 -39.89 0.26
CA GLN A 209 -20.30 -40.82 0.88
C GLN A 209 -20.70 -41.14 2.32
N ARG A 210 -20.76 -42.44 2.66
CA ARG A 210 -20.98 -42.90 4.04
C ARG A 210 -20.00 -42.18 4.98
N PRO A 211 -20.45 -41.64 6.13
CA PRO A 211 -19.57 -40.95 7.06
C PRO A 211 -18.50 -41.92 7.57
N LYS A 212 -17.27 -41.78 7.08
CA LYS A 212 -16.11 -42.46 7.67
C LYS A 212 -15.80 -41.75 9.00
N LYS A 213 -15.58 -42.52 10.08
CA LYS A 213 -15.12 -41.98 11.37
C LYS A 213 -13.96 -41.00 11.11
N PRO A 214 -13.95 -39.82 11.75
CA PRO A 214 -12.87 -38.88 11.55
C PRO A 214 -11.53 -39.56 11.90
N SER A 215 -10.60 -39.56 10.96
CA SER A 215 -9.27 -40.11 11.16
C SER A 215 -8.54 -39.29 12.23
N LYS A 216 -7.72 -39.93 13.07
CA LYS A 216 -6.91 -39.27 14.12
C LYS A 216 -6.09 -38.08 13.56
N TRP A 217 -5.77 -38.09 12.26
CA TRP A 217 -5.05 -37.00 11.59
C TRP A 217 -5.87 -35.70 11.42
N GLN A 218 -7.20 -35.76 11.33
CA GLN A 218 -8.07 -34.57 11.24
C GLN A 218 -8.11 -33.79 12.56
N TRP A 219 -8.04 -34.50 13.69
CA TRP A 219 -7.81 -33.88 15.00
C TRP A 219 -6.41 -33.27 15.11
N GLY A 220 -5.41 -33.93 14.51
CA GLY A 220 -4.06 -33.39 14.38
C GLY A 220 -4.01 -32.07 13.62
N LEU A 221 -4.73 -31.93 12.50
CA LEU A 221 -4.82 -30.68 11.74
C LEU A 221 -5.54 -29.55 12.52
N GLY A 222 -6.61 -29.88 13.26
CA GLY A 222 -7.28 -28.91 14.13
C GLY A 222 -6.38 -28.41 15.27
N LEU A 223 -5.59 -29.32 15.87
CA LEU A 223 -4.60 -28.99 16.90
C LEU A 223 -3.41 -28.21 16.33
N ILE A 224 -2.96 -28.50 15.11
CA ILE A 224 -1.92 -27.72 14.41
C ILE A 224 -2.45 -26.31 14.09
N GLY A 225 -3.71 -26.17 13.67
CA GLY A 225 -4.35 -24.87 13.47
C GLY A 225 -4.46 -24.05 14.76
N LEU A 226 -4.83 -24.68 15.87
CA LEU A 226 -4.86 -24.06 17.20
C LEU A 226 -3.47 -23.72 17.74
N ALA A 227 -2.47 -24.57 17.50
CA ALA A 227 -1.09 -24.34 17.87
C ALA A 227 -0.44 -23.23 17.02
N LEU A 228 -0.74 -23.16 15.73
CA LEU A 228 -0.35 -22.05 14.84
C LEU A 228 -1.03 -20.75 15.27
N LEU A 229 -2.31 -20.79 15.64
CA LEU A 229 -3.03 -19.64 16.16
C LEU A 229 -2.43 -19.18 17.50
N SER A 230 -2.09 -20.11 18.39
CA SER A 230 -1.43 -19.83 19.69
C SER A 230 0.01 -19.31 19.50
N PHE A 231 0.75 -19.83 18.52
CA PHE A 231 2.07 -19.35 18.14
C PHE A 231 2.00 -17.92 17.54
N LEU A 232 1.02 -17.66 16.67
CA LEU A 232 0.74 -16.33 16.16
C LEU A 232 0.33 -15.36 17.27
N LEU A 233 -0.44 -15.81 18.26
CA LEU A 233 -0.83 -15.01 19.43
C LEU A 233 0.36 -14.74 20.38
N THR A 234 1.35 -15.64 20.49
CA THR A 234 2.54 -15.43 21.35
C THR A 234 3.56 -14.46 20.74
N GLN A 235 3.54 -14.26 19.41
CA GLN A 235 4.29 -13.18 18.75
C GLN A 235 3.71 -11.78 19.06
N ILE A 236 2.45 -11.69 19.49
CA ILE A 236 1.79 -10.42 19.85
C ILE A 236 2.27 -9.91 21.23
N PHE A 237 2.75 -10.80 22.11
CA PHE A 237 3.11 -10.46 23.50
C PHE A 237 4.62 -10.37 23.79
N HIS A 238 5.48 -10.43 22.76
CA HIS A 238 6.90 -10.09 22.95
C HIS A 238 7.09 -8.57 22.88
N SER A 239 7.12 -7.93 24.04
CA SER A 239 7.55 -6.54 24.19
C SER A 239 9.03 -6.43 23.81
N SER A 240 9.31 -6.00 22.58
CA SER A 240 10.64 -5.57 22.17
C SER A 240 11.04 -4.26 22.88
N PRO A 241 12.35 -3.93 22.93
CA PRO A 241 12.80 -2.60 23.35
C PRO A 241 12.05 -1.52 22.58
N GLY A 242 11.95 -0.31 23.16
CA GLY A 242 11.24 0.82 22.56
C GLY A 242 11.50 0.92 21.06
N THR A 243 10.49 0.50 20.28
CA THR A 243 10.60 0.42 18.83
C THR A 243 10.13 1.75 18.28
N VAL A 244 10.98 2.39 17.48
CA VAL A 244 10.64 3.60 16.73
C VAL A 244 10.09 3.15 15.39
N VAL A 245 8.96 3.69 14.95
CA VAL A 245 8.36 3.34 13.68
C VAL A 245 8.70 4.43 12.66
N ILE A 246 9.51 4.11 11.65
CA ILE A 246 9.83 5.06 10.57
C ILE A 246 9.02 4.69 9.33
N GLY A 247 8.30 5.69 8.81
CA GLY A 247 7.49 5.57 7.61
C GLY A 247 8.17 6.14 6.36
N SER A 248 7.60 5.82 5.19
CA SER A 248 7.96 6.49 3.94
C SER A 248 6.79 6.55 2.96
N LYS A 249 6.85 7.48 2.02
CA LYS A 249 5.99 7.46 0.83
C LYS A 249 6.34 6.30 -0.10
N ASN A 250 5.52 6.13 -1.14
CA ASN A 250 5.53 5.00 -2.06
C ASN A 250 6.45 5.13 -3.29
N PHE A 251 7.60 5.79 -3.14
CA PHE A 251 8.61 5.86 -4.20
C PHE A 251 10.03 5.72 -3.64
N THR A 252 10.97 5.37 -4.51
CA THR A 252 12.30 4.90 -4.17
C THR A 252 13.07 5.83 -3.26
N GLU A 253 13.15 7.12 -3.59
CA GLU A 253 13.86 8.10 -2.77
C GLU A 253 13.32 8.13 -1.33
N GLN A 254 11.99 8.08 -1.17
CA GLN A 254 11.38 8.11 0.14
C GLN A 254 11.67 6.85 0.96
N VAL A 255 11.72 5.69 0.31
CA VAL A 255 12.15 4.44 0.96
C VAL A 255 13.62 4.53 1.36
N ILE A 256 14.50 5.09 0.52
CA ILE A 256 15.92 5.32 0.84
C ILE A 256 16.07 6.27 2.02
N LEU A 257 15.34 7.39 2.02
CA LEU A 257 15.36 8.38 3.11
C LEU A 257 14.86 7.78 4.43
N GLY A 258 13.77 7.00 4.38
CA GLY A 258 13.28 6.25 5.53
C GLY A 258 14.32 5.26 6.07
N GLU A 259 15.04 4.57 5.19
CA GLU A 259 16.10 3.64 5.58
C GLU A 259 17.35 4.36 6.13
N ILE A 260 17.69 5.55 5.59
CA ILE A 260 18.75 6.41 6.16
C ILE A 260 18.41 6.79 7.60
N LEU A 261 17.17 7.26 7.85
CA LEU A 261 16.72 7.55 9.21
C LEU A 261 16.78 6.30 10.09
N ALA A 262 16.30 5.15 9.60
CA ALA A 262 16.26 3.91 10.36
C ALA A 262 17.66 3.45 10.79
N GLN A 263 18.60 3.35 9.85
CA GLN A 263 19.96 2.90 10.15
C GLN A 263 20.73 3.89 11.02
N GLU A 264 20.55 5.20 10.83
CA GLU A 264 21.22 6.19 11.68
C GLU A 264 20.68 6.16 13.12
N ILE A 265 19.36 5.97 13.31
CA ILE A 265 18.75 5.78 14.64
C ILE A 265 19.28 4.51 15.30
N GLU A 266 19.34 3.39 14.57
CA GLU A 266 19.84 2.10 15.09
C GLU A 266 21.36 2.12 15.37
N LYS A 267 22.13 2.94 14.65
CA LYS A 267 23.57 3.12 14.83
C LYS A 267 23.89 3.98 16.06
N GLU A 268 23.15 5.08 16.23
CA GLU A 268 23.43 6.10 17.24
C GLU A 268 22.71 5.86 18.57
N THR A 269 21.78 4.91 18.61
CA THR A 269 20.96 4.62 19.79
C THR A 269 20.79 3.11 20.01
N ASN A 270 20.28 2.73 21.19
CA ASN A 270 19.88 1.35 21.46
C ASN A 270 18.43 1.03 21.05
N LEU A 271 17.78 1.92 20.27
CA LEU A 271 16.42 1.72 19.78
C LEU A 271 16.44 0.80 18.56
N ARG A 272 15.36 0.03 18.39
CA ARG A 272 15.09 -0.69 17.14
C ARG A 272 14.14 0.13 16.28
N VAL A 273 14.28 0.04 14.96
CA VAL A 273 13.37 0.71 14.04
C VAL A 273 12.47 -0.28 13.31
N ASP A 274 11.16 -0.14 13.47
CA ASP A 274 10.16 -0.77 12.61
C ASP A 274 10.01 0.05 11.33
N ARG A 275 10.26 -0.60 10.19
CA ARG A 275 10.32 0.02 8.86
C ARG A 275 8.95 -0.13 8.19
N GLN A 276 8.09 0.88 8.37
CA GLN A 276 6.78 0.95 7.74
C GLN A 276 6.86 1.76 6.44
N PHE A 277 7.68 1.30 5.50
CA PHE A 277 7.89 1.98 4.23
C PHE A 277 6.75 1.73 3.25
N ASN A 278 6.67 2.59 2.23
CA ASN A 278 5.73 2.45 1.12
C ASN A 278 4.26 2.53 1.57
N LEU A 279 3.96 3.45 2.51
CA LEU A 279 2.60 3.60 3.06
C LEU A 279 1.61 4.13 2.02
N GLY A 280 2.08 4.99 1.11
CA GLY A 280 1.28 5.65 0.10
C GLY A 280 1.80 7.05 -0.23
N GLY A 281 0.91 7.94 -0.64
CA GLY A 281 1.24 9.33 -0.93
C GLY A 281 1.39 10.22 0.33
N THR A 282 1.60 11.52 0.09
CA THR A 282 1.79 12.57 1.11
C THR A 282 0.75 12.52 2.24
N LEU A 283 -0.54 12.59 1.92
CA LEU A 283 -1.60 12.65 2.94
C LEU A 283 -1.64 11.39 3.81
N ILE A 284 -1.32 10.24 3.23
CA ILE A 284 -1.30 8.98 3.97
C ILE A 284 -0.19 9.00 5.03
N CYS A 285 1.02 9.43 4.65
CA CYS A 285 2.14 9.54 5.60
C CYS A 285 1.87 10.60 6.67
N HIS A 286 1.29 11.75 6.28
CA HIS A 286 0.94 12.81 7.23
C HIS A 286 -0.08 12.35 8.28
N GLU A 287 -1.18 11.71 7.85
CA GLU A 287 -2.17 11.19 8.80
C GLU A 287 -1.60 10.09 9.69
N ALA A 288 -0.71 9.25 9.17
CA ALA A 288 -0.04 8.21 9.95
C ALA A 288 0.86 8.80 11.06
N VAL A 289 1.68 9.82 10.76
CA VAL A 289 2.55 10.44 11.78
C VAL A 289 1.74 11.24 12.80
N LYS A 290 0.70 11.94 12.34
CA LYS A 290 -0.22 12.69 13.21
C LYS A 290 -0.95 11.77 14.18
N ALA A 291 -1.37 10.59 13.72
CA ALA A 291 -2.01 9.58 14.54
C ALA A 291 -1.03 8.76 15.42
N GLY A 292 0.28 9.03 15.36
CA GLY A 292 1.30 8.27 16.08
C GLY A 292 1.44 6.80 15.63
N LYS A 293 0.99 6.48 14.39
CA LYS A 293 1.17 5.16 13.77
C LYS A 293 2.58 4.97 13.23
N ILE A 294 3.19 6.07 12.80
CA ILE A 294 4.63 6.19 12.59
C ILE A 294 5.14 7.33 13.48
N ASP A 295 6.37 7.21 13.97
CA ASP A 295 7.01 8.22 14.81
C ASP A 295 7.61 9.35 13.97
N GLY A 296 8.05 9.02 12.74
CA GLY A 296 8.59 10.01 11.81
C GLY A 296 8.74 9.50 10.39
N TYR A 297 8.91 10.45 9.47
CA TYR A 297 9.22 10.22 8.05
C TYR A 297 9.88 11.48 7.47
N VAL A 298 10.32 11.41 6.21
CA VAL A 298 10.82 12.59 5.48
C VAL A 298 9.73 13.13 4.55
N GLU A 299 9.48 14.43 4.62
CA GLU A 299 8.56 15.15 3.75
C GLU A 299 9.33 16.21 2.95
N TYR A 300 8.72 16.77 1.91
CA TYR A 300 9.26 17.92 1.18
C TYR A 300 8.55 19.18 1.63
N SER A 301 9.32 20.22 1.94
CA SER A 301 8.82 21.47 2.52
C SER A 301 7.71 22.11 1.67
N GLY A 302 7.89 22.22 0.35
CA GLY A 302 6.89 22.72 -0.59
C GLY A 302 5.59 21.90 -0.56
N THR A 303 5.68 20.57 -0.53
CA THR A 303 4.51 19.67 -0.46
C THR A 303 3.79 19.81 0.88
N ALA A 304 4.52 19.90 1.98
CA ALA A 304 3.98 20.15 3.31
C ALA A 304 3.23 21.50 3.38
N PHE A 305 3.74 22.51 2.70
CA PHE A 305 3.18 23.85 2.70
C PHE A 305 1.95 23.98 1.80
N THR A 306 2.04 23.55 0.55
CA THR A 306 0.93 23.70 -0.41
C THR A 306 -0.08 22.56 -0.33
N GLY A 307 0.39 21.32 -0.17
CA GLY A 307 -0.47 20.14 -0.20
C GLY A 307 -1.17 19.84 1.12
N ILE A 308 -0.46 20.00 2.25
CA ILE A 308 -0.99 19.67 3.58
C ILE A 308 -1.63 20.90 4.25
N LEU A 309 -0.90 22.02 4.31
CA LEU A 309 -1.44 23.24 4.93
C LEU A 309 -2.43 23.98 4.02
N GLN A 310 -2.44 23.69 2.71
CA GLN A 310 -3.25 24.39 1.70
C GLN A 310 -2.92 25.89 1.62
N GLU A 311 -1.66 26.24 1.92
CA GLU A 311 -1.16 27.60 1.78
C GLU A 311 -0.74 27.90 0.33
N LYS A 312 -0.74 29.18 -0.03
CA LYS A 312 -0.25 29.61 -1.36
C LYS A 312 1.26 29.37 -1.48
N PRO A 313 1.77 28.92 -2.63
CA PRO A 313 3.19 28.65 -2.80
C PRO A 313 4.06 29.89 -2.51
N LEU A 314 5.19 29.66 -1.85
CA LEU A 314 6.24 30.65 -1.60
C LEU A 314 7.55 30.13 -2.21
N ASN A 315 8.38 31.03 -2.73
CA ASN A 315 9.62 30.68 -3.43
C ASN A 315 10.87 30.77 -2.54
N ASP A 316 10.71 31.16 -1.27
CA ASP A 316 11.81 31.29 -0.30
C ASP A 316 11.82 30.07 0.62
N ALA A 317 12.83 29.21 0.47
CA ALA A 317 12.99 27.97 1.22
C ALA A 317 13.03 28.21 2.73
N ARG A 318 13.75 29.26 3.16
CA ARG A 318 13.89 29.60 4.57
C ARG A 318 12.55 30.03 5.15
N LEU A 319 11.82 30.89 4.43
CA LEU A 319 10.51 31.35 4.89
C LEU A 319 9.48 30.20 4.94
N VAL A 320 9.50 29.29 3.96
CA VAL A 320 8.66 28.09 3.99
C VAL A 320 8.97 27.26 5.22
N PHE A 321 10.24 26.98 5.48
CA PHE A 321 10.67 26.20 6.63
C PHE A 321 10.27 26.85 7.97
N GLU A 322 10.52 28.16 8.14
CA GLU A 322 10.15 28.91 9.34
C GLU A 322 8.63 28.83 9.62
N LYS A 323 7.80 28.96 8.58
CA LYS A 323 6.34 28.79 8.69
C LYS A 323 5.93 27.37 9.06
N LEU A 324 6.58 26.35 8.49
CA LEU A 324 6.32 24.96 8.85
C LEU A 324 6.63 24.70 10.32
N GLN A 325 7.76 25.22 10.83
CA GLN A 325 8.14 25.10 12.24
C GLN A 325 7.17 25.81 13.20
N GLU A 326 6.57 26.92 12.78
CA GLU A 326 5.55 27.64 13.56
C GLU A 326 4.21 26.89 13.59
N ILE A 327 3.73 26.41 12.43
CA ILE A 327 2.36 25.92 12.29
C ILE A 327 2.20 24.45 12.72
N TYR A 328 3.18 23.57 12.40
CA TYR A 328 3.05 22.13 12.61
C TYR A 328 2.90 21.72 14.09
N PRO A 329 3.65 22.30 15.05
CA PRO A 329 3.54 21.94 16.45
C PRO A 329 2.15 22.23 17.03
N GLU A 330 1.58 23.39 16.70
CA GLU A 330 0.27 23.83 17.19
C GLU A 330 -0.88 23.11 16.49
N LYS A 331 -0.81 22.95 15.17
CA LYS A 331 -1.91 22.39 14.38
C LYS A 331 -1.99 20.87 14.45
N PHE A 332 -0.85 20.18 14.56
CA PHE A 332 -0.78 18.74 14.37
C PHE A 332 -0.03 17.97 15.46
N ASN A 333 0.55 18.66 16.47
CA ASN A 333 1.47 18.04 17.43
C ASN A 333 2.68 17.37 16.75
N LEU A 334 3.18 17.97 15.66
CA LEU A 334 4.33 17.48 14.89
C LEU A 334 5.48 18.48 14.92
N GLU A 335 6.72 18.00 14.90
CA GLU A 335 7.94 18.81 14.85
C GLU A 335 8.62 18.63 13.49
N VAL A 336 8.97 19.75 12.84
CA VAL A 336 9.64 19.79 11.53
C VAL A 336 11.11 20.12 11.73
N PHE A 337 11.99 19.25 11.27
CA PHE A 337 13.44 19.37 11.41
C PHE A 337 14.09 20.01 10.18
N PRO A 338 15.27 20.63 10.32
CA PRO A 338 16.03 21.18 9.21
C PRO A 338 16.27 20.18 8.08
N SER A 339 16.42 20.72 6.86
CA SER A 339 16.66 19.94 5.65
C SER A 339 17.84 18.97 5.79
N LEU A 340 17.70 17.78 5.21
CA LEU A 340 18.77 16.80 5.09
C LEU A 340 19.89 17.25 4.13
N GLY A 341 19.70 18.36 3.39
CA GLY A 341 20.75 19.02 2.61
C GLY A 341 20.51 19.09 1.11
N PHE A 342 19.37 18.60 0.64
CA PHE A 342 19.00 18.63 -0.77
C PHE A 342 17.54 19.02 -0.97
N GLU A 343 17.25 19.45 -2.18
CA GLU A 343 15.89 19.64 -2.67
C GLU A 343 15.57 18.61 -3.75
N ASN A 344 14.29 18.21 -3.79
CA ASN A 344 13.72 17.42 -4.87
C ASN A 344 12.54 18.17 -5.48
N THR A 345 12.86 19.16 -6.32
CA THR A 345 11.85 19.90 -7.06
C THR A 345 11.35 19.13 -8.29
N PHE A 346 10.18 19.53 -8.79
CA PHE A 346 9.72 19.11 -10.11
C PHE A 346 10.75 19.55 -11.16
N ALA A 347 11.31 18.56 -11.84
CA ALA A 347 12.24 18.77 -12.94
C ALA A 347 11.49 18.59 -14.25
N ILE A 348 11.55 19.60 -15.12
CA ILE A 348 11.11 19.45 -16.49
C ILE A 348 12.28 18.91 -17.30
N VAL A 349 12.11 17.71 -17.84
CA VAL A 349 13.19 16.91 -18.40
C VAL A 349 12.97 16.68 -19.88
N ILE A 350 14.03 16.85 -20.65
CA ILE A 350 14.10 16.56 -22.09
C ILE A 350 15.29 15.64 -22.38
N ARG A 351 15.35 15.06 -23.60
CA ARG A 351 16.52 14.27 -24.02
C ARG A 351 17.74 15.15 -24.23
N GLY A 352 18.92 14.65 -23.91
CA GLY A 352 20.22 15.31 -24.14
C GLY A 352 20.47 15.64 -25.60
N GLU A 353 20.06 14.74 -26.53
CA GLU A 353 20.11 15.02 -27.98
C GLU A 353 19.29 16.27 -28.35
N THR A 354 18.10 16.43 -27.75
CA THR A 354 17.18 17.55 -28.02
C THR A 354 17.72 18.84 -27.38
N ALA A 355 18.24 18.76 -26.16
CA ALA A 355 18.89 19.87 -25.49
C ALA A 355 20.07 20.40 -26.31
N SER A 356 20.91 19.51 -26.82
CA SER A 356 22.09 19.85 -27.63
C SER A 356 21.70 20.42 -29.00
N GLN A 357 20.75 19.78 -29.70
CA GLN A 357 20.30 20.18 -31.03
C GLN A 357 19.71 21.59 -31.06
N TYR A 358 18.92 21.94 -30.04
CA TYR A 358 18.23 23.23 -29.96
C TYR A 358 18.93 24.23 -29.01
N ASN A 359 20.08 23.84 -28.43
CA ASN A 359 20.82 24.61 -27.42
C ASN A 359 19.94 25.09 -26.25
N LEU A 360 19.15 24.16 -25.69
CA LEU A 360 18.19 24.42 -24.62
C LEU A 360 18.83 24.19 -23.25
N LYS A 361 18.67 25.18 -22.38
CA LYS A 361 19.07 25.12 -20.96
C LYS A 361 17.92 25.46 -20.02
N THR A 362 16.97 26.28 -20.45
CA THR A 362 15.91 26.81 -19.59
C THR A 362 14.52 26.47 -20.10
N LEU A 363 13.53 26.52 -19.20
CA LEU A 363 12.12 26.29 -19.54
C LEU A 363 11.58 27.31 -20.53
N SER A 364 11.92 28.59 -20.36
CA SER A 364 11.53 29.66 -21.29
C SER A 364 12.06 29.43 -22.71
N GLN A 365 13.22 28.79 -22.86
CA GLN A 365 13.75 28.43 -24.18
C GLN A 365 12.99 27.27 -24.81
N ALA A 366 12.71 26.22 -24.02
CA ALA A 366 11.98 25.05 -24.48
C ALA A 366 10.53 25.36 -24.88
N ALA A 367 9.87 26.31 -24.20
CA ALA A 367 8.50 26.74 -24.47
C ALA A 367 8.23 27.12 -25.94
N LYS A 368 9.26 27.58 -26.66
CA LYS A 368 9.16 27.92 -28.09
C LYS A 368 8.94 26.71 -29.00
N TYR A 369 9.32 25.52 -28.54
CA TYR A 369 9.29 24.27 -29.29
C TYR A 369 8.17 23.34 -28.87
N THR A 370 7.63 23.52 -27.65
CA THR A 370 6.56 22.67 -27.12
C THR A 370 5.34 22.56 -28.03
N PRO A 371 4.92 23.55 -28.86
CA PRO A 371 3.77 23.40 -29.74
C PRO A 371 3.86 22.21 -30.71
N ASN A 372 5.07 21.72 -30.98
CA ASN A 372 5.34 20.56 -31.84
C ASN A 372 5.69 19.29 -31.06
N TRP A 373 5.69 19.35 -29.72
CA TRP A 373 6.10 18.27 -28.84
C TRP A 373 4.92 17.55 -28.21
N GLN A 374 5.16 16.31 -27.81
CA GLN A 374 4.25 15.54 -26.94
C GLN A 374 4.79 15.55 -25.52
N ALA A 375 4.01 16.06 -24.55
CA ALA A 375 4.34 15.94 -23.14
C ALA A 375 3.85 14.62 -22.54
N GLY A 376 4.56 14.12 -21.51
CA GLY A 376 4.14 13.04 -20.62
C GLY A 376 4.23 13.47 -19.16
N PHE A 377 3.13 13.39 -18.42
CA PHE A 377 3.06 13.85 -17.03
C PHE A 377 2.39 12.82 -16.10
N GLY A 378 2.80 12.82 -14.83
CA GLY A 378 2.09 12.10 -13.78
C GLY A 378 0.71 12.69 -13.51
N TYR A 379 -0.24 11.85 -13.06
CA TYR A 379 -1.60 12.29 -12.75
C TYR A 379 -1.62 13.41 -11.70
N GLU A 380 -0.82 13.29 -10.64
CA GLU A 380 -0.77 14.31 -9.59
C GLU A 380 -0.29 15.67 -10.14
N PHE A 381 0.76 15.67 -10.97
CA PHE A 381 1.28 16.89 -11.58
C PHE A 381 0.26 17.59 -12.50
N LEU A 382 -0.64 16.84 -13.13
CA LEU A 382 -1.70 17.41 -13.98
C LEU A 382 -2.81 18.10 -13.17
N GLU A 383 -3.10 17.60 -11.97
CA GLU A 383 -4.21 18.06 -11.15
C GLU A 383 -3.85 19.16 -10.14
N ARG A 384 -2.60 19.20 -9.68
CA ARG A 384 -2.12 20.20 -8.70
C ARG A 384 -2.15 21.63 -9.24
N GLU A 385 -2.42 22.60 -8.36
CA GLU A 385 -2.34 24.04 -8.69
C GLU A 385 -0.92 24.49 -9.01
N ASP A 386 0.08 23.97 -8.27
CA ASP A 386 1.51 24.17 -8.52
C ASP A 386 2.08 23.19 -9.58
N GLY A 387 1.19 22.51 -10.31
CA GLY A 387 1.51 21.55 -11.35
C GLY A 387 1.41 22.11 -12.77
N TYR A 388 1.03 21.24 -13.72
CA TYR A 388 1.02 21.55 -15.16
C TYR A 388 0.21 22.80 -15.52
N LYS A 389 -0.99 22.98 -14.95
CA LYS A 389 -1.88 24.10 -15.30
C LYS A 389 -1.22 25.45 -15.01
N GLY A 390 -0.60 25.59 -13.83
CA GLY A 390 0.11 26.81 -13.47
C GLY A 390 1.43 26.95 -14.23
N LEU A 391 2.20 25.88 -14.40
CA LEU A 391 3.45 25.89 -15.18
C LEU A 391 3.20 26.35 -16.63
N ALA A 392 2.20 25.77 -17.28
CA ALA A 392 1.84 26.11 -18.65
C ALA A 392 1.41 27.56 -18.79
N LYS A 393 0.71 28.11 -17.79
CA LYS A 393 0.34 29.53 -17.75
C LYS A 393 1.56 30.43 -17.58
N THR A 394 2.49 30.09 -16.69
CA THR A 394 3.70 30.88 -16.40
C THR A 394 4.64 30.94 -17.59
N TYR A 395 4.88 29.81 -18.24
CA TYR A 395 5.83 29.69 -19.35
C TYR A 395 5.21 29.77 -20.74
N GLY A 396 3.88 29.84 -20.86
CA GLY A 396 3.17 29.81 -22.13
C GLY A 396 3.28 28.47 -22.87
N LEU A 397 3.37 27.36 -22.12
CA LEU A 397 3.53 26.03 -22.71
C LEU A 397 2.25 25.61 -23.42
N THR A 398 2.38 25.25 -24.69
CA THR A 398 1.34 24.60 -25.48
C THR A 398 1.94 23.38 -26.15
N PHE A 399 1.16 22.31 -26.32
CA PHE A 399 1.64 21.03 -26.87
C PHE A 399 0.86 20.62 -28.11
N ALA A 400 1.49 19.83 -28.99
CA ALA A 400 0.87 19.35 -30.22
C ALA A 400 -0.40 18.52 -29.95
N ARG A 401 -0.44 17.87 -28.79
CA ARG A 401 -1.55 17.07 -28.28
C ARG A 401 -1.64 17.25 -26.76
N PRO A 402 -2.79 16.94 -26.13
CA PRO A 402 -2.88 16.89 -24.68
C PRO A 402 -1.76 16.02 -24.08
N PRO A 403 -1.18 16.42 -22.92
CA PRO A 403 -0.16 15.61 -22.26
C PRO A 403 -0.67 14.20 -21.96
N LYS A 404 0.19 13.20 -22.16
CA LYS A 404 -0.12 11.79 -21.88
C LYS A 404 0.07 11.52 -20.39
N VAL A 405 -0.95 10.95 -19.74
CA VAL A 405 -0.85 10.51 -18.34
C VAL A 405 -0.01 9.23 -18.27
N MET A 406 1.00 9.20 -17.40
CA MET A 406 1.83 8.02 -17.16
C MET A 406 2.48 8.03 -15.78
N ASP A 407 2.81 6.86 -15.25
CA ASP A 407 3.50 6.73 -13.96
C ASP A 407 4.92 7.30 -14.00
N LEU A 408 5.38 7.86 -12.86
CA LEU A 408 6.71 8.45 -12.68
C LEU A 408 7.85 7.54 -13.14
N GLY A 409 7.84 6.28 -12.73
CA GLY A 409 8.88 5.31 -13.13
C GLY A 409 8.91 4.99 -14.62
N LEU A 410 7.84 5.28 -15.38
CA LEU A 410 7.78 5.05 -16.83
C LEU A 410 8.16 6.29 -17.64
N MET A 411 8.06 7.50 -17.08
CA MET A 411 8.25 8.76 -17.80
C MET A 411 9.65 8.88 -18.43
N TYR A 412 10.70 8.59 -17.67
CA TYR A 412 12.08 8.73 -18.16
C TYR A 412 12.41 7.74 -19.29
N ARG A 413 11.89 6.51 -19.20
CA ARG A 413 12.04 5.53 -20.29
C ARG A 413 11.23 5.92 -21.52
N ALA A 414 9.98 6.37 -21.33
CA ALA A 414 9.15 6.86 -22.44
C ALA A 414 9.79 8.07 -23.15
N LEU A 415 10.45 8.96 -22.40
CA LEU A 415 11.21 10.08 -22.94
C LEU A 415 12.42 9.61 -23.76
N ALA A 416 13.21 8.67 -23.22
CA ALA A 416 14.38 8.09 -23.88
C ALA A 416 14.00 7.29 -25.15
N GLU A 417 12.87 6.57 -25.11
CA GLU A 417 12.32 5.80 -26.24
C GLU A 417 11.56 6.66 -27.26
N LYS A 418 11.59 8.00 -27.13
CA LYS A 418 10.95 8.96 -28.05
C LYS A 418 9.42 8.82 -28.14
N GLN A 419 8.77 8.27 -27.11
CA GLN A 419 7.31 8.23 -27.02
C GLN A 419 6.71 9.58 -26.62
N VAL A 420 7.49 10.40 -25.92
CA VAL A 420 7.21 11.78 -25.52
C VAL A 420 8.49 12.61 -25.64
N ASP A 421 8.39 13.93 -25.70
CA ASP A 421 9.51 14.86 -25.90
C ASP A 421 9.89 15.65 -24.65
N LEU A 422 8.95 15.73 -23.71
CA LEU A 422 9.10 16.48 -22.46
C LEU A 422 8.32 15.75 -21.36
N VAL A 423 8.94 15.61 -20.20
CA VAL A 423 8.28 15.06 -19.00
C VAL A 423 8.48 15.96 -17.79
N ALA A 424 7.58 15.84 -16.81
CA ALA A 424 7.74 16.44 -15.49
C ALA A 424 8.06 15.32 -14.51
N GLY A 425 9.32 15.22 -14.14
CA GLY A 425 9.83 14.23 -13.19
C GLY A 425 10.38 14.88 -11.92
N ASN A 426 11.16 14.12 -11.18
CA ASN A 426 11.86 14.55 -9.98
C ASN A 426 13.31 14.90 -10.32
N SER A 427 13.82 16.02 -9.79
CA SER A 427 15.19 16.49 -10.03
C SER A 427 16.27 15.52 -9.53
N THR A 428 15.92 14.66 -8.58
CA THR A 428 16.82 13.67 -8.00
C THR A 428 16.68 12.27 -8.62
N ASP A 429 15.93 12.09 -9.70
CA ASP A 429 15.73 10.77 -10.29
C ASP A 429 17.03 10.17 -10.84
N GLY A 430 17.25 8.89 -10.52
CA GLY A 430 18.49 8.19 -10.85
C GLY A 430 18.66 7.86 -12.33
N LEU A 431 17.58 7.86 -13.12
CA LEU A 431 17.63 7.56 -14.55
C LEU A 431 18.12 8.74 -15.39
N ILE A 432 18.02 9.97 -14.88
CA ILE A 432 18.42 11.20 -15.59
C ILE A 432 19.85 11.13 -16.14
N PRO A 433 20.90 10.90 -15.30
CA PRO A 433 22.27 10.87 -15.79
C PRO A 433 22.58 9.64 -16.68
N VAL A 434 21.82 8.56 -16.55
CA VAL A 434 22.10 7.29 -17.24
C VAL A 434 21.45 7.20 -18.61
N LEU A 435 20.29 7.86 -18.78
CA LEU A 435 19.56 7.93 -20.03
C LEU A 435 19.92 9.18 -20.86
N ASP A 436 21.01 9.87 -20.50
CA ASP A 436 21.44 11.13 -21.12
C ASP A 436 20.28 12.15 -21.23
N LEU A 437 19.62 12.40 -20.10
CA LEU A 437 18.51 13.34 -20.01
C LEU A 437 18.97 14.63 -19.33
N VAL A 438 18.32 15.74 -19.70
CA VAL A 438 18.67 17.08 -19.23
C VAL A 438 17.48 17.69 -18.51
N ILE A 439 17.73 18.15 -17.29
CA ILE A 439 16.79 18.97 -16.52
C ILE A 439 16.89 20.41 -17.04
N LEU A 440 15.76 21.00 -17.44
CA LEU A 440 15.67 22.40 -17.81
C LEU A 440 15.61 23.27 -16.55
N GLU A 441 16.38 24.35 -16.54
CA GLU A 441 16.36 25.36 -15.48
C GLU A 441 14.99 26.06 -15.42
N ASP A 442 14.41 26.12 -14.22
CA ASP A 442 13.20 26.90 -13.91
C ASP A 442 13.56 28.38 -13.76
N ASP A 443 13.83 29.04 -14.89
CA ASP A 443 14.37 30.40 -14.95
C ASP A 443 13.41 31.49 -14.40
N GLN A 444 12.11 31.20 -14.29
CA GLN A 444 11.11 32.06 -13.65
C GLN A 444 10.79 31.66 -12.20
N ARG A 445 11.46 30.64 -11.65
CA ARG A 445 11.26 30.13 -10.28
C ARG A 445 9.78 29.85 -9.98
N TYR A 446 9.12 29.12 -10.87
CA TYR A 446 7.72 28.74 -10.71
C TYR A 446 7.54 27.73 -9.58
N PHE A 447 8.44 26.76 -9.45
CA PHE A 447 8.29 25.70 -8.47
C PHE A 447 8.66 26.18 -7.06
N PRO A 448 7.85 25.81 -6.05
CA PRO A 448 8.23 26.00 -4.65
C PRO A 448 9.53 25.27 -4.31
N PRO A 449 10.22 25.67 -3.21
CA PRO A 449 11.34 24.91 -2.69
C PRO A 449 10.82 23.59 -2.10
N TYR A 450 11.43 22.47 -2.50
CA TYR A 450 11.07 21.12 -2.04
C TYR A 450 12.23 20.50 -1.27
N GLU A 451 12.61 21.14 -0.17
CA GLU A 451 13.68 20.64 0.70
C GLU A 451 13.22 19.40 1.45
N ALA A 452 14.08 18.37 1.49
CA ALA A 452 13.80 17.13 2.20
C ALA A 452 13.93 17.34 3.72
N VAL A 453 12.80 17.47 4.41
CA VAL A 453 12.69 17.79 5.84
C VAL A 453 12.13 16.60 6.64
N PRO A 454 12.81 16.15 7.71
CA PRO A 454 12.22 15.14 8.60
C PRO A 454 11.07 15.74 9.41
N ILE A 455 9.95 15.01 9.52
CA ILE A 455 8.79 15.38 10.35
C ILE A 455 8.51 14.25 11.34
N PHE A 456 8.43 14.59 12.63
CA PHE A 456 8.24 13.62 13.71
C PHE A 456 7.07 13.99 14.62
N ASN A 457 6.45 12.97 15.19
CA ASN A 457 5.43 13.12 16.22
C ASN A 457 6.07 13.60 17.54
N ARG A 458 5.51 14.65 18.15
CA ARG A 458 6.09 15.24 19.38
C ARG A 458 6.02 14.30 20.58
N ASP A 459 5.00 13.47 20.69
CA ASP A 459 4.87 12.50 21.79
C ASP A 459 5.97 11.43 21.67
N SER A 460 6.26 10.99 20.45
CA SER A 460 7.38 10.09 20.15
C SER A 460 8.74 10.72 20.48
N LEU A 461 8.93 12.01 20.18
CA LEU A 461 10.14 12.75 20.53
C LEU A 461 10.27 13.05 22.03
N GLN A 462 9.17 13.08 22.78
CA GLN A 462 9.20 13.15 24.25
C GLN A 462 9.59 11.79 24.84
N LYS A 463 9.08 10.71 24.26
CA LYS A 463 9.40 9.33 24.66
C LYS A 463 10.85 8.95 24.33
N TYR A 464 11.36 9.42 23.20
CA TYR A 464 12.71 9.12 22.69
C TYR A 464 13.49 10.42 22.38
N PRO A 465 13.90 11.19 23.41
CA PRO A 465 14.55 12.50 23.22
C PRO A 465 15.87 12.43 22.41
N GLN A 466 16.56 11.29 22.43
CA GLN A 466 17.76 11.03 21.64
C GLN A 466 17.56 11.16 20.13
N LEU A 467 16.33 11.01 19.61
CA LEU A 467 16.03 11.16 18.18
C LEU A 467 16.41 12.55 17.66
N ARG A 468 16.28 13.61 18.47
CA ARG A 468 16.67 14.97 18.05
C ARG A 468 18.16 15.07 17.74
N GLN A 469 19.01 14.38 18.50
CA GLN A 469 20.46 14.39 18.27
C GLN A 469 20.82 13.63 17.00
N VAL A 470 20.15 12.51 16.73
CA VAL A 470 20.32 11.74 15.50
C VAL A 470 19.96 12.59 14.28
N LEU A 471 18.80 13.25 14.30
CA LEU A 471 18.34 14.09 13.19
C LEU A 471 19.27 15.28 12.94
N ALA A 472 19.80 15.89 13.99
CA ALA A 472 20.77 16.99 13.87
C ALA A 472 22.08 16.57 13.19
N LYS A 473 22.52 15.31 13.33
CA LYS A 473 23.72 14.80 12.64
C LYS A 473 23.52 14.66 11.14
N LEU A 474 22.30 14.38 10.69
CA LEU A 474 21.96 14.21 9.28
C LEU A 474 21.65 15.53 8.56
N THR A 475 21.40 16.61 9.30
CA THR A 475 21.13 17.94 8.73
C THR A 475 22.24 18.37 7.77
N GLY A 476 21.85 18.72 6.53
CA GLY A 476 22.77 19.22 5.51
C GLY A 476 23.77 18.22 4.94
N LYS A 477 23.63 16.91 5.20
CA LYS A 477 24.63 15.88 4.80
C LYS A 477 24.39 15.25 3.43
N ILE A 478 23.17 15.29 2.92
CA ILE A 478 22.79 14.64 1.67
C ILE A 478 22.72 15.68 0.57
N THR A 479 23.50 15.51 -0.49
CA THR A 479 23.45 16.40 -1.68
C THR A 479 22.52 15.82 -2.76
N SER A 480 21.97 16.66 -3.64
CA SER A 480 21.11 16.19 -4.74
C SER A 480 21.82 15.17 -5.65
N THR A 481 23.13 15.34 -5.90
CA THR A 481 23.92 14.38 -6.68
C THR A 481 24.12 13.05 -5.94
N ALA A 482 24.31 13.08 -4.63
CA ALA A 482 24.34 11.85 -3.84
C ALA A 482 22.98 11.13 -3.92
N MET A 483 21.88 11.87 -3.78
CA MET A 483 20.53 11.33 -3.87
C MET A 483 20.25 10.69 -5.24
N GLN A 484 20.61 11.36 -6.35
CA GLN A 484 20.53 10.78 -7.70
C GLN A 484 21.28 9.45 -7.83
N LYS A 485 22.49 9.37 -7.27
CA LYS A 485 23.27 8.13 -7.28
C LYS A 485 22.57 7.03 -6.49
N LEU A 486 22.04 7.32 -5.31
CA LEU A 486 21.32 6.36 -4.48
C LEU A 486 20.06 5.85 -5.18
N ASN A 487 19.24 6.76 -5.73
CA ASN A 487 18.06 6.42 -6.52
C ASN A 487 18.42 5.51 -7.69
N TYR A 488 19.52 5.81 -8.41
CA TYR A 488 19.97 4.97 -9.53
C TYR A 488 20.42 3.58 -9.11
N GLN A 489 21.10 3.44 -7.97
CA GLN A 489 21.50 2.12 -7.47
C GLN A 489 20.28 1.24 -7.20
N VAL A 490 19.16 1.82 -6.73
CA VAL A 490 17.94 1.07 -6.46
C VAL A 490 17.11 0.86 -7.73
N ASP A 491 16.71 1.92 -8.43
CA ASP A 491 15.80 1.81 -9.59
C ASP A 491 16.50 1.33 -10.86
N GLY A 492 17.73 1.79 -11.10
CA GLY A 492 18.49 1.48 -12.30
C GLY A 492 19.26 0.16 -12.19
N ARG A 493 19.77 -0.18 -11.01
CA ARG A 493 20.58 -1.39 -10.76
C ARG A 493 19.85 -2.47 -9.96
N ASN A 494 18.63 -2.21 -9.50
CA ASN A 494 17.83 -3.15 -8.70
C ASN A 494 18.57 -3.63 -7.43
N ARG A 495 19.44 -2.79 -6.86
CA ARG A 495 20.12 -3.11 -5.60
C ARG A 495 19.16 -2.93 -4.42
N LYS A 496 19.40 -3.67 -3.35
CA LYS A 496 18.64 -3.52 -2.10
C LYS A 496 18.88 -2.15 -1.48
N VAL A 497 17.81 -1.55 -0.97
CA VAL A 497 17.86 -0.24 -0.33
C VAL A 497 18.77 -0.28 0.89
N GLU A 498 18.67 -1.33 1.71
CA GLU A 498 19.40 -1.48 2.96
C GLU A 498 20.92 -1.48 2.74
N GLU A 499 21.38 -2.16 1.69
CA GLU A 499 22.79 -2.25 1.32
C GLU A 499 23.31 -0.92 0.77
N VAL A 500 22.54 -0.30 -0.13
CA VAL A 500 22.90 1.00 -0.73
C VAL A 500 23.00 2.09 0.34
N VAL A 501 22.04 2.12 1.28
CA VAL A 501 22.05 3.08 2.39
C VAL A 501 23.23 2.83 3.34
N LYS A 502 23.51 1.57 3.67
CA LYS A 502 24.64 1.22 4.54
C LYS A 502 25.97 1.69 3.95
N GLU A 503 26.20 1.46 2.67
CA GLU A 503 27.40 1.95 1.95
C GLU A 503 27.49 3.48 1.97
N PHE A 504 26.36 4.15 1.76
CA PHE A 504 26.28 5.60 1.78
C PHE A 504 26.59 6.20 3.16
N LEU A 505 25.98 5.68 4.22
CA LEU A 505 26.23 6.15 5.59
C LEU A 505 27.69 5.95 6.02
N VAL A 506 28.33 4.86 5.57
CA VAL A 506 29.77 4.66 5.76
C VAL A 506 30.58 5.73 5.02
N SER A 507 30.16 6.15 3.83
CA SER A 507 30.85 7.21 3.07
C SER A 507 30.67 8.63 3.64
N LEU A 508 29.68 8.84 4.51
CA LEU A 508 29.44 10.10 5.22
C LEU A 508 30.21 10.22 6.54
N SER A 509 30.72 9.09 7.06
CA SER A 509 31.50 8.98 8.30
C SER A 509 32.97 9.29 8.03
#